data_AF-A0A4P7GRG3-F1
#
_entry.id   AF-A0A4P7GRG3-F1
#
_cell.length_a   1.000
_cell.length_b   1.000
_cell.length_c   1.000
_cell.angle_alpha   90.00
_cell.angle_beta   90.00
_cell.angle_gamma   90.00
#
_symmetry.space_group_name_H-M   'P 1'
#
loop_
_entity.id
_entity.type
_entity.pdbx_description
1 polymer ?
#
loop_
_entity_poly.entity_id
_entity_poly.type
_entity_poly.pdbx_seq_one_letter_code
_entity_poly.pdbx_strand_id
1 'polypeptide(L)'
;MVRKLRVTGEFVRVDEQLGRLPGVFARFDGLVAAFLHGSYGTPHQTPLSDVDLSVVYRPERLPDLRELVNLQGAVEDALGLEDVSVTILNGTPLPFQFRVLASGRLLYVADPVALADFRERVCKLYGDFEPDYRCLALDYNRALQEAHAPLKEAYAPLQEACAPMDEVPPSHSSGGSQDPGRAKGEGPDPGGPTPTDEPGRPTAGPRRDGPEGVPETRPAMNGEPPTTTLGVIDREKVRDKLDFIRRNLVHLAALAGRGPGALRDDKIAEAATVHMLQTSIEAMIDVANHVVGRLGLGVPKAYREAFDLLVEAGILPAEHRATFHRMVCFRNRAVHLYDTISPEEVHGILAHHLGDFDLFIGAVVRQFF
;
A
#
# COMPACT_ATOMS: atom_id res chain seq x y z
N MET A 1 -20.90 -2.42 9.33
CA MET A 1 -20.50 -2.03 10.69
C MET A 1 -20.16 -3.30 11.45
N VAL A 2 -18.87 -3.56 11.69
CA VAL A 2 -18.39 -4.83 12.25
C VAL A 2 -18.26 -4.72 13.78
N ARG A 3 -18.25 -5.85 14.48
CA ARG A 3 -18.00 -5.93 15.92
C ARG A 3 -16.96 -7.02 16.19
N LYS A 4 -15.97 -6.77 17.06
CA LYS A 4 -14.97 -7.76 17.50
C LYS A 4 -15.41 -8.41 18.81
N LEU A 5 -15.13 -9.70 18.97
CA LEU A 5 -15.43 -10.45 20.19
C LEU A 5 -14.38 -10.18 21.27
N ARG A 6 -14.80 -9.97 22.53
CA ARG A 6 -13.92 -9.96 23.71
C ARG A 6 -13.70 -11.38 24.25
N VAL A 7 -12.68 -11.53 25.11
CA VAL A 7 -12.54 -12.68 26.02
C VAL A 7 -13.79 -12.88 26.90
N THR A 8 -14.52 -11.80 27.21
CA THR A 8 -15.83 -11.85 27.91
C THR A 8 -17.02 -12.27 27.03
N GLY A 9 -16.82 -12.52 25.74
CA GLY A 9 -17.89 -12.88 24.78
C GLY A 9 -18.71 -11.70 24.25
N GLU A 10 -18.40 -10.46 24.62
CA GLU A 10 -19.11 -9.27 24.15
C GLU A 10 -18.60 -8.76 22.80
N PHE A 11 -19.50 -8.14 22.02
CA PHE A 11 -19.22 -7.65 20.67
C PHE A 11 -18.98 -6.12 20.62
N VAL A 12 -17.71 -5.70 20.64
CA VAL A 12 -17.28 -4.29 20.66
C VAL A 12 -17.32 -3.65 19.27
N ARG A 13 -17.93 -2.47 19.16
CA ARG A 13 -17.81 -1.57 17.99
C ARG A 13 -16.46 -0.84 18.04
N VAL A 14 -15.41 -1.44 17.47
CA VAL A 14 -14.04 -0.90 17.59
C VAL A 14 -13.92 0.51 16.98
N ASP A 15 -14.67 0.83 15.92
CA ASP A 15 -14.69 2.18 15.33
C ASP A 15 -15.13 3.30 16.30
N GLU A 16 -15.98 3.00 17.29
CA GLU A 16 -16.36 3.97 18.33
C GLU A 16 -15.26 4.11 19.41
N GLN A 17 -14.43 3.09 19.59
CA GLN A 17 -13.29 3.12 20.52
C GLN A 17 -12.04 3.75 19.87
N LEU A 18 -11.84 3.58 18.57
CA LEU A 18 -10.70 4.12 17.82
C LEU A 18 -10.64 5.66 17.89
N GLY A 19 -11.78 6.34 18.07
CA GLY A 19 -11.85 7.78 18.35
C GLY A 19 -11.25 8.22 19.69
N ARG A 20 -10.95 7.30 20.61
CA ARG A 20 -10.29 7.57 21.90
C ARG A 20 -8.76 7.60 21.78
N LEU A 21 -8.20 6.85 20.83
CA LEU A 21 -6.76 6.67 20.68
C LEU A 21 -5.95 7.97 20.47
N PRO A 22 -6.44 9.02 19.78
CA PRO A 22 -5.74 10.31 19.72
C PRO A 22 -5.37 10.89 21.10
N GLY A 23 -6.25 10.72 22.10
CA GLY A 23 -5.99 11.14 23.48
C GLY A 23 -5.03 10.22 24.25
N VAL A 24 -4.83 8.99 23.78
CA VAL A 24 -3.78 8.08 24.27
C VAL A 24 -2.45 8.49 23.67
N PHE A 25 -2.35 8.55 22.33
CA PHE A 25 -1.12 8.83 21.60
C PHE A 25 -0.50 10.19 21.98
N ALA A 26 -1.32 11.21 22.22
CA ALA A 26 -0.87 12.54 22.68
C ALA A 26 -0.15 12.55 24.04
N ARG A 27 -0.13 11.44 24.78
CA ARG A 27 0.60 11.29 26.06
C ARG A 27 2.01 10.75 25.89
N PHE A 28 2.40 10.30 24.70
CA PHE A 28 3.69 9.66 24.43
C PHE A 28 4.63 10.62 23.69
N ASP A 29 5.68 11.04 24.38
CA ASP A 29 6.74 11.88 23.82
C ASP A 29 7.40 11.21 22.59
N GLY A 30 7.80 12.01 21.60
CA GLY A 30 8.38 11.55 20.34
C GLY A 30 7.40 10.94 19.32
N LEU A 31 6.16 10.60 19.69
CA LEU A 31 5.19 9.97 18.79
C LEU A 31 4.69 10.98 17.74
N VAL A 32 4.97 10.71 16.46
CA VAL A 32 4.69 11.56 15.30
C VAL A 32 3.31 11.30 14.71
N ALA A 33 2.95 10.03 14.51
CA ALA A 33 1.69 9.62 13.91
C ALA A 33 1.31 8.17 14.27
N ALA A 34 0.03 7.82 14.11
CA ALA A 34 -0.45 6.44 14.29
C ALA A 34 -1.42 6.02 13.17
N PHE A 35 -1.32 4.76 12.74
CA PHE A 35 -2.07 4.15 11.64
C PHE A 35 -2.71 2.84 12.08
N LEU A 36 -3.96 2.62 11.70
CA LEU A 36 -4.61 1.30 11.70
C LEU A 36 -4.28 0.57 10.39
N HIS A 37 -3.89 -0.69 10.45
CA HIS A 37 -3.64 -1.53 9.28
C HIS A 37 -4.14 -2.97 9.50
N GLY A 38 -3.59 -3.92 8.73
CA GLY A 38 -3.94 -5.34 8.86
C GLY A 38 -5.26 -5.68 8.17
N SER A 39 -5.96 -6.68 8.71
CA SER A 39 -7.26 -7.13 8.19
C SER A 39 -8.43 -6.25 8.64
N TYR A 40 -8.28 -5.51 9.75
CA TYR A 40 -9.35 -4.70 10.33
C TYR A 40 -9.81 -3.56 9.39
N GLY A 41 -11.11 -3.45 9.14
CA GLY A 41 -11.70 -2.45 8.24
C GLY A 41 -11.63 -2.82 6.75
N THR A 42 -11.17 -4.02 6.41
CA THR A 42 -11.07 -4.53 5.03
C THR A 42 -12.16 -5.58 4.72
N PRO A 43 -12.39 -5.96 3.45
CA PRO A 43 -13.23 -7.11 3.09
C PRO A 43 -12.78 -8.46 3.67
N HIS A 44 -11.54 -8.54 4.19
CA HIS A 44 -10.96 -9.73 4.81
C HIS A 44 -11.07 -9.71 6.35
N GLN A 45 -11.75 -8.73 6.94
CA GLN A 45 -11.96 -8.66 8.38
C GLN A 45 -12.84 -9.81 8.87
N THR A 46 -12.37 -10.52 9.89
CA THR A 46 -13.14 -11.53 10.63
C THR A 46 -13.44 -11.06 12.07
N PRO A 47 -14.37 -11.70 12.80
CA PRO A 47 -14.56 -11.43 14.23
C PRO A 47 -13.35 -11.76 15.12
N LEU A 48 -12.40 -12.54 14.60
CA LEU A 48 -11.15 -12.95 15.26
C LEU A 48 -9.95 -12.09 14.84
N SER A 49 -10.12 -11.17 13.87
CA SER A 49 -9.05 -10.31 13.36
C SER A 49 -8.43 -9.47 14.49
N ASP A 50 -7.12 -9.55 14.61
CA ASP A 50 -6.25 -8.61 15.31
C ASP A 50 -6.55 -7.14 14.95
N VAL A 51 -6.29 -6.23 15.90
CA VAL A 51 -6.28 -4.79 15.65
C VAL A 51 -4.83 -4.37 15.52
N ASP A 52 -4.36 -4.25 14.28
CA ASP A 52 -2.98 -3.83 14.03
C ASP A 52 -2.83 -2.31 14.03
N LEU A 53 -1.95 -1.80 14.89
CA LEU A 53 -1.58 -0.40 14.95
C LEU A 53 -0.08 -0.22 14.69
N SER A 54 0.25 0.69 13.76
CA SER A 54 1.63 1.13 13.54
C SER A 54 1.80 2.58 13.97
N VAL A 55 2.84 2.83 14.76
CA VAL A 55 3.20 4.15 15.26
C VAL A 55 4.52 4.61 14.64
N VAL A 56 4.56 5.87 14.22
CA VAL A 56 5.78 6.55 13.76
C VAL A 56 6.28 7.42 14.90
N TYR A 57 7.58 7.36 15.18
CA TYR A 57 8.28 8.22 16.15
C TYR A 57 9.30 9.13 15.44
N ARG A 58 9.73 10.21 16.10
CA ARG A 58 10.89 11.00 15.65
C ARG A 58 12.16 10.12 15.72
N PRO A 59 13.03 10.09 14.69
CA PRO A 59 14.23 9.22 14.69
C PRO A 59 15.16 9.44 15.89
N GLU A 60 15.19 10.67 16.41
CA GLU A 60 16.02 11.10 17.53
C GLU A 60 15.42 10.71 18.89
N ARG A 61 14.16 10.28 18.90
CA ARG A 61 13.37 9.95 20.09
C ARG A 61 12.48 8.73 19.83
N LEU A 62 13.12 7.58 19.64
CA LEU A 62 12.45 6.28 19.72
C LEU A 62 12.04 5.98 21.18
N PRO A 63 11.00 5.16 21.41
CA PRO A 63 10.60 4.73 22.74
C PRO A 63 11.47 3.57 23.24
N ASP A 64 11.64 3.45 24.56
CA ASP A 64 12.23 2.25 25.16
C ASP A 64 11.21 1.10 25.33
N LEU A 65 11.67 -0.08 25.75
CA LEU A 65 10.80 -1.25 25.95
C LEU A 65 9.67 -1.02 26.98
N ARG A 66 9.92 -0.21 28.01
CA ARG A 66 8.92 0.12 29.03
C ARG A 66 7.90 1.12 28.47
N GLU A 67 8.34 2.09 27.70
CA GLU A 67 7.46 3.03 26.98
C GLU A 67 6.57 2.30 25.96
N LEU A 68 7.10 1.27 25.29
CA LEU A 68 6.33 0.41 24.39
C LEU A 68 5.27 -0.41 25.12
N VAL A 69 5.62 -1.08 26.23
CA VAL A 69 4.66 -1.82 27.05
C VAL A 69 3.58 -0.88 27.63
N ASN A 70 3.97 0.32 28.07
CA ASN A 70 3.03 1.35 28.52
C ASN A 70 2.10 1.83 27.38
N LEU A 71 2.61 1.97 26.15
CA LEU A 71 1.83 2.34 24.97
C LEU A 71 0.83 1.24 24.60
N GLN A 72 1.30 -0.01 24.52
CA GLN A 72 0.45 -1.16 24.22
C GLN A 72 -0.69 -1.28 25.24
N GLY A 73 -0.39 -1.34 26.54
CA GLY A 73 -1.41 -1.42 27.59
C GLY A 73 -2.40 -0.24 27.58
N ALA A 74 -1.91 0.99 27.37
CA ALA A 74 -2.80 2.17 27.29
C ALA A 74 -3.70 2.19 26.03
N VAL A 75 -3.32 1.47 24.98
CA VAL A 75 -4.12 1.27 23.77
C VAL A 75 -5.13 0.13 23.96
N GLU A 76 -4.70 -0.99 24.56
CA GLU A 76 -5.56 -2.13 24.96
C GLU A 76 -6.67 -1.67 25.91
N ASP A 77 -6.35 -0.89 26.95
CA ASP A 77 -7.29 -0.23 27.86
C ASP A 77 -8.31 0.66 27.11
N ALA A 78 -7.83 1.48 26.17
CA ALA A 78 -8.65 2.46 25.47
C ALA A 78 -9.60 1.83 24.44
N LEU A 79 -9.21 0.70 23.85
CA LEU A 79 -10.05 -0.12 22.97
C LEU A 79 -10.93 -1.10 23.75
N GLY A 80 -10.51 -1.49 24.96
CA GLY A 80 -11.11 -2.57 25.74
C GLY A 80 -11.00 -3.92 25.02
N LEU A 81 -9.82 -4.21 24.46
CA LEU A 81 -9.47 -5.40 23.68
C LEU A 81 -8.06 -5.86 24.07
N GLU A 82 -7.87 -7.17 24.25
CA GLU A 82 -6.57 -7.78 24.54
C GLU A 82 -5.79 -8.12 23.24
N ASP A 83 -6.49 -8.42 22.15
CA ASP A 83 -5.91 -8.74 20.84
C ASP A 83 -5.60 -7.47 20.01
N VAL A 84 -4.55 -6.73 20.42
CA VAL A 84 -4.07 -5.51 19.74
C VAL A 84 -2.56 -5.61 19.51
N SER A 85 -2.10 -5.36 18.28
CA SER A 85 -0.67 -5.29 17.97
C SER A 85 -0.22 -3.82 17.87
N VAL A 86 0.92 -3.46 18.45
CA VAL A 86 1.51 -2.11 18.35
C VAL A 86 2.94 -2.21 17.82
N THR A 87 3.15 -1.69 16.61
CA THR A 87 4.41 -1.80 15.86
C THR A 87 5.08 -0.43 15.70
N ILE A 88 6.36 -0.27 16.06
CA ILE A 88 7.12 0.93 15.68
C ILE A 88 7.46 0.84 14.19
N LEU A 89 6.81 1.65 13.36
CA LEU A 89 6.97 1.58 11.92
C LEU A 89 8.42 1.86 11.49
N ASN A 90 9.11 2.79 12.17
CA ASN A 90 10.50 3.19 11.92
C ASN A 90 11.50 2.03 11.76
N GLY A 91 11.32 0.94 12.54
CA GLY A 91 12.23 -0.20 12.56
C GLY A 91 11.81 -1.39 11.70
N THR A 92 10.63 -1.33 11.05
CA THR A 92 10.12 -2.45 10.25
C THR A 92 10.80 -2.56 8.88
N PRO A 93 10.75 -3.74 8.21
CA PRO A 93 11.22 -3.86 6.83
C PRO A 93 10.54 -2.86 5.90
N LEU A 94 11.29 -2.33 4.93
CA LEU A 94 10.85 -1.25 4.04
C LEU A 94 9.50 -1.53 3.32
N PRO A 95 9.19 -2.74 2.80
CA PRO A 95 7.86 -3.05 2.26
C PRO A 95 6.72 -2.98 3.28
N PHE A 96 6.99 -3.24 4.56
CA PHE A 96 6.01 -3.08 5.64
C PHE A 96 5.75 -1.60 5.92
N GLN A 97 6.82 -0.78 6.03
CA GLN A 97 6.71 0.68 6.16
C GLN A 97 5.84 1.26 5.05
N PHE A 98 6.14 0.88 3.81
CA PHE A 98 5.43 1.34 2.64
C PHE A 98 3.96 0.90 2.61
N ARG A 99 3.67 -0.38 2.89
CA ARG A 99 2.31 -0.92 2.94
C ARG A 99 1.43 -0.17 3.94
N VAL A 100 1.93 0.07 5.15
CA VAL A 100 1.19 0.81 6.19
C VAL A 100 0.94 2.26 5.76
N LEU A 101 1.92 2.92 5.13
CA LEU A 101 1.74 4.28 4.62
C LEU A 101 0.74 4.33 3.44
N ALA A 102 0.73 3.32 2.56
CA ALA A 102 -0.06 3.29 1.32
C ALA A 102 -1.50 2.76 1.48
N SER A 103 -1.80 1.97 2.52
CA SER A 103 -3.15 1.44 2.77
C SER A 103 -3.64 1.54 4.22
N GLY A 104 -2.84 2.07 5.15
CA GLY A 104 -3.24 2.23 6.56
C GLY A 104 -4.14 3.44 6.79
N ARG A 105 -5.18 3.27 7.60
CA ARG A 105 -6.07 4.36 8.02
C ARG A 105 -5.37 5.20 9.09
N LEU A 106 -4.91 6.38 8.72
CA LEU A 106 -4.32 7.36 9.64
C LEU A 106 -5.32 7.70 10.76
N LEU A 107 -4.91 7.54 12.02
CA LEU A 107 -5.72 7.82 13.22
C LEU A 107 -5.28 9.08 13.97
N TYR A 108 -3.99 9.40 13.92
CA TYR A 108 -3.39 10.47 14.73
C TYR A 108 -2.15 11.06 14.05
N VAL A 109 -1.95 12.37 14.23
CA VAL A 109 -0.74 13.11 13.86
C VAL A 109 -0.45 14.14 14.94
N ALA A 110 0.73 14.09 15.54
CA ALA A 110 1.29 15.16 16.38
C ALA A 110 2.14 16.14 15.53
N ASP A 111 2.86 15.61 14.55
CA ASP A 111 3.88 16.32 13.79
C ASP A 111 3.73 16.07 12.27
N PRO A 112 2.96 16.93 11.55
CA PRO A 112 2.72 16.76 10.13
C PRO A 112 4.00 16.85 9.27
N VAL A 113 5.03 17.56 9.74
CA VAL A 113 6.30 17.74 9.01
C VAL A 113 7.15 16.48 9.15
N ALA A 114 7.34 15.98 10.37
CA ALA A 114 8.04 14.72 10.59
C ALA A 114 7.34 13.52 9.91
N LEU A 115 6.00 13.53 9.82
CA LEU A 115 5.25 12.54 9.05
C LEU A 115 5.48 12.69 7.52
N ALA A 116 5.48 13.92 6.99
CA ALA A 116 5.77 14.17 5.58
C ALA A 116 7.20 13.70 5.22
N ASP A 117 8.18 13.97 6.08
CA ASP A 117 9.58 13.60 5.85
C ASP A 117 9.82 12.09 6.06
N PHE A 118 9.03 11.43 6.91
CA PHE A 118 8.97 9.97 6.98
C PHE A 118 8.38 9.37 5.70
N ARG A 119 7.26 9.91 5.21
CA ARG A 119 6.64 9.49 3.94
C ARG A 119 7.58 9.67 2.76
N GLU A 120 8.21 10.84 2.61
CA GLU A 120 9.14 11.14 1.52
C GLU A 120 10.27 10.11 1.46
N ARG A 121 10.92 9.84 2.61
CA ARG A 121 12.00 8.84 2.74
C ARG A 121 11.54 7.43 2.39
N VAL A 122 10.39 6.98 2.89
CA VAL A 122 9.89 5.62 2.63
C VAL A 122 9.44 5.46 1.19
N CYS A 123 8.81 6.47 0.58
CA CYS A 123 8.46 6.46 -0.85
C CYS A 123 9.70 6.45 -1.74
N LYS A 124 10.72 7.25 -1.41
CA LYS A 124 11.99 7.26 -2.13
C LYS A 124 12.65 5.88 -2.11
N LEU A 125 12.92 5.35 -0.91
CA LEU A 125 13.62 4.08 -0.73
C LEU A 125 12.83 2.90 -1.29
N TYR A 126 11.50 2.86 -1.10
CA TYR A 126 10.70 1.76 -1.63
C TYR A 126 10.62 1.79 -3.16
N GLY A 127 10.54 2.97 -3.81
CA GLY A 127 10.54 3.04 -5.28
C GLY A 127 11.84 2.57 -5.94
N ASP A 128 12.96 2.61 -5.21
CA ASP A 128 14.24 2.00 -5.61
C ASP A 128 14.25 0.48 -5.36
N PHE A 129 13.70 0.05 -4.23
CA PHE A 129 13.67 -1.37 -3.85
C PHE A 129 12.58 -2.19 -4.58
N GLU A 130 11.52 -1.53 -5.06
CA GLU A 130 10.35 -2.19 -5.65
C GLU A 130 10.67 -3.08 -6.86
N PRO A 131 11.47 -2.67 -7.86
CA PRO A 131 11.74 -3.51 -9.02
C PRO A 131 12.38 -4.85 -8.61
N ASP A 132 13.42 -4.79 -7.78
CA ASP A 132 14.17 -5.96 -7.32
C ASP A 132 13.30 -6.82 -6.37
N TYR A 133 12.51 -6.19 -5.50
CA TYR A 133 11.56 -6.88 -4.62
C TYR A 133 10.45 -7.60 -5.40
N ARG A 134 9.94 -7.00 -6.48
CA ARG A 134 8.95 -7.64 -7.37
C ARG A 134 9.55 -8.85 -8.09
N CYS A 135 10.78 -8.75 -8.60
CA CYS A 135 11.49 -9.90 -9.18
C CYS A 135 11.68 -11.02 -8.15
N LEU A 136 12.23 -10.72 -6.97
CA LEU A 136 12.43 -11.68 -5.88
C LEU A 136 11.11 -12.34 -5.43
N ALA A 137 10.02 -11.58 -5.34
CA ALA A 137 8.71 -12.10 -4.98
C ALA A 137 8.11 -13.00 -6.07
N LEU A 138 8.34 -12.70 -7.36
CA LEU A 138 7.92 -13.57 -8.47
C LEU A 138 8.71 -14.87 -8.48
N ASP A 139 10.03 -14.82 -8.35
CA ASP A 139 10.89 -16.01 -8.30
C ASP A 139 10.60 -16.88 -7.06
N TYR A 140 10.35 -16.27 -5.89
CA TYR A 140 9.92 -16.99 -4.70
C TYR A 140 8.55 -17.67 -4.85
N ASN A 141 7.56 -16.96 -5.41
CA ASN A 141 6.25 -17.55 -5.69
C ASN A 141 6.33 -18.67 -6.73
N ARG A 142 7.19 -18.52 -7.74
CA ARG A 142 7.46 -19.56 -8.75
C ARG A 142 8.10 -20.79 -8.11
N ALA A 143 9.15 -20.62 -7.30
CA ALA A 143 9.81 -21.71 -6.59
C ALA A 143 8.84 -22.44 -5.62
N LEU A 144 7.96 -21.69 -4.93
CA LEU A 144 6.87 -22.28 -4.14
C LEU A 144 5.90 -23.09 -5.00
N GLN A 145 5.51 -22.59 -6.17
CA GLN A 145 4.61 -23.31 -7.09
C GLN A 145 5.27 -24.57 -7.66
N GLU A 146 6.52 -24.50 -8.09
CA GLU A 146 7.29 -25.66 -8.59
C GLU A 146 7.50 -26.72 -7.48
N ALA A 147 7.80 -26.31 -6.25
CA ALA A 147 7.96 -27.22 -5.12
C ALA A 147 6.64 -27.87 -4.65
N HIS A 148 5.50 -27.18 -4.77
CA HIS A 148 4.19 -27.70 -4.35
C HIS A 148 3.34 -28.26 -5.51
N ALA A 149 3.80 -28.20 -6.76
CA ALA A 149 3.10 -28.80 -7.90
C ALA A 149 2.87 -30.33 -7.72
N PRO A 150 3.84 -31.14 -7.28
CA PRO A 150 3.61 -32.57 -7.01
C PRO A 150 2.57 -32.82 -5.91
N LEU A 151 2.46 -31.90 -4.93
CA LEU A 151 1.45 -31.96 -3.88
C LEU A 151 0.08 -31.54 -4.40
N LYS A 152 -0.03 -30.54 -5.28
CA LYS A 152 -1.31 -30.21 -5.91
C LYS A 152 -1.86 -31.37 -6.74
N GLU A 153 -1.02 -32.04 -7.52
CA GLU A 153 -1.44 -33.21 -8.30
C GLU A 153 -1.84 -34.39 -7.40
N ALA A 154 -1.09 -34.67 -6.33
CA ALA A 154 -1.40 -35.74 -5.38
C ALA A 154 -2.66 -35.48 -4.53
N TYR A 155 -3.02 -34.22 -4.25
CA TYR A 155 -4.15 -33.85 -3.39
C TYR A 155 -5.39 -33.35 -4.16
N ALA A 156 -5.32 -33.13 -5.48
CA ALA A 156 -6.49 -32.71 -6.28
C ALA A 156 -7.73 -33.60 -6.09
N PRO A 157 -7.64 -34.95 -6.08
CA PRO A 157 -8.82 -35.82 -5.85
C PRO A 157 -9.44 -35.66 -4.46
N LEU A 158 -8.68 -35.16 -3.48
CA LEU A 158 -9.17 -34.91 -2.12
C LEU A 158 -9.85 -33.54 -1.98
N GLN A 159 -9.56 -32.58 -2.87
CA GLN A 159 -10.22 -31.27 -2.84
C GLN A 159 -11.62 -31.31 -3.43
N GLU A 160 -11.84 -32.10 -4.50
CA GLU A 160 -13.18 -32.32 -5.06
C GLU A 160 -14.12 -33.04 -4.07
N ALA A 161 -13.58 -33.96 -3.27
CA ALA A 161 -14.30 -34.67 -2.21
C ALA A 161 -14.66 -33.79 -0.99
N CYS A 162 -14.10 -32.57 -0.88
CA CYS A 162 -14.33 -31.65 0.24
C CYS A 162 -15.15 -30.40 -0.14
N ALA A 163 -15.87 -30.43 -1.27
CA ALA A 163 -16.84 -29.40 -1.60
C ALA A 163 -17.99 -29.35 -0.55
N PRO A 164 -18.42 -28.17 -0.08
CA PRO A 164 -19.44 -28.07 0.96
C PRO A 164 -20.83 -28.44 0.42
N MET A 165 -21.35 -29.57 0.90
CA MET A 165 -22.77 -29.94 0.77
C MET A 165 -23.62 -29.05 1.67
N ASP A 166 -24.34 -28.08 1.08
CA ASP A 166 -25.72 -27.69 1.45
C ASP A 166 -26.18 -26.45 0.65
N GLU A 167 -26.67 -26.64 -0.58
CA GLU A 167 -27.75 -25.78 -1.07
C GLU A 167 -29.08 -26.39 -0.61
N VAL A 168 -29.70 -25.80 0.41
CA VAL A 168 -31.07 -26.15 0.82
C VAL A 168 -32.05 -25.36 -0.06
N PRO A 169 -32.78 -26.00 -1.00
CA PRO A 169 -33.70 -25.29 -1.88
C PRO A 169 -34.91 -24.73 -1.11
N PRO A 170 -35.44 -23.56 -1.50
CA PRO A 170 -36.56 -22.95 -0.80
C PRO A 170 -37.85 -23.77 -0.97
N SER A 171 -38.48 -24.10 0.16
CA SER A 171 -39.70 -24.88 0.21
C SER A 171 -40.93 -24.08 -0.24
N HIS A 172 -41.53 -24.43 -1.38
CA HIS A 172 -42.94 -24.12 -1.66
C HIS A 172 -43.63 -25.31 -2.33
N SER A 173 -44.94 -25.43 -2.06
CA SER A 173 -45.71 -26.65 -2.29
C SER A 173 -46.54 -26.64 -3.57
N SER A 174 -46.84 -27.86 -4.04
CA SER A 174 -48.06 -28.26 -4.76
C SER A 174 -48.36 -27.64 -6.14
N GLY A 175 -48.42 -28.52 -7.16
CA GLY A 175 -49.41 -28.44 -8.24
C GLY A 175 -48.86 -28.53 -9.66
N GLY A 176 -49.44 -29.41 -10.49
CA GLY A 176 -49.25 -29.40 -11.95
C GLY A 176 -48.66 -30.70 -12.52
N SER A 177 -49.52 -31.64 -12.89
CA SER A 177 -49.17 -32.79 -13.73
C SER A 177 -49.05 -32.39 -15.20
N GLN A 178 -48.10 -32.98 -15.94
CA GLN A 178 -48.36 -33.66 -17.22
C GLN A 178 -47.11 -34.37 -17.81
N ASP A 179 -47.35 -35.57 -18.33
CA ASP A 179 -46.53 -36.43 -19.21
C ASP A 179 -47.25 -36.42 -20.61
N PRO A 180 -46.72 -36.92 -21.77
CA PRO A 180 -45.52 -37.75 -22.02
C PRO A 180 -44.57 -37.32 -23.17
N GLY A 181 -43.34 -37.89 -23.21
CA GLY A 181 -42.24 -37.40 -24.10
C GLY A 181 -41.37 -38.39 -24.93
N ARG A 182 -41.25 -39.68 -24.59
CA ARG A 182 -40.70 -40.80 -25.44
C ARG A 182 -39.19 -40.81 -25.88
N ALA A 183 -38.45 -41.81 -25.39
CA ALA A 183 -37.27 -42.50 -25.98
C ALA A 183 -35.89 -41.75 -26.00
N LYS A 184 -34.70 -42.38 -26.05
CA LYS A 184 -34.33 -43.81 -26.28
C LYS A 184 -32.87 -44.14 -25.82
N GLY A 185 -32.64 -45.26 -25.10
CA GLY A 185 -31.39 -46.07 -25.05
C GLY A 185 -30.08 -45.44 -24.50
N GLU A 186 -29.02 -46.18 -24.11
CA GLU A 186 -28.79 -47.61 -23.79
C GLU A 186 -27.72 -47.70 -22.65
N GLY A 187 -27.53 -48.87 -22.00
CA GLY A 187 -26.56 -49.08 -20.90
C GLY A 187 -25.19 -49.64 -21.33
N PRO A 188 -24.34 -50.23 -20.44
CA PRO A 188 -24.65 -50.73 -19.09
C PRO A 188 -23.63 -50.43 -17.95
N ASP A 189 -24.00 -50.91 -16.75
CA ASP A 189 -23.27 -51.10 -15.47
C ASP A 189 -22.21 -52.27 -15.56
N PRO A 190 -21.48 -52.79 -14.53
CA PRO A 190 -21.58 -52.55 -13.07
C PRO A 190 -20.29 -52.55 -12.18
N GLY A 191 -20.44 -52.20 -10.88
CA GLY A 191 -19.58 -52.74 -9.79
C GLY A 191 -19.34 -51.85 -8.55
N GLY A 192 -19.85 -52.25 -7.37
CA GLY A 192 -19.51 -51.68 -6.03
C GLY A 192 -18.42 -52.46 -5.27
N PRO A 193 -18.27 -52.37 -3.92
CA PRO A 193 -19.24 -51.90 -2.90
C PRO A 193 -18.69 -51.00 -1.75
N THR A 194 -19.54 -50.78 -0.73
CA THR A 194 -19.39 -50.09 0.59
C THR A 194 -18.72 -50.99 1.68
N PRO A 195 -18.64 -50.68 3.01
CA PRO A 195 -19.08 -49.52 3.85
C PRO A 195 -17.92 -48.88 4.68
N THR A 196 -17.98 -48.21 5.85
CA THR A 196 -18.94 -47.90 6.98
C THR A 196 -18.50 -46.54 7.62
N ASP A 197 -18.99 -45.92 8.73
CA ASP A 197 -19.94 -46.18 9.84
C ASP A 197 -20.43 -44.84 10.50
N GLU A 198 -21.24 -44.88 11.58
CA GLU A 198 -21.57 -43.73 12.48
C GLU A 198 -20.85 -43.84 13.88
N PRO A 199 -21.22 -43.18 15.02
CA PRO A 199 -22.08 -42.01 15.32
C PRO A 199 -21.49 -40.98 16.35
N GLY A 200 -22.22 -39.88 16.69
CA GLY A 200 -21.97 -39.14 17.95
C GLY A 200 -22.43 -37.67 18.12
N ARG A 201 -23.67 -37.42 18.57
CA ARG A 201 -24.19 -36.17 19.21
C ARG A 201 -24.70 -36.53 20.62
N PRO A 202 -24.93 -35.62 21.64
CA PRO A 202 -25.77 -34.40 21.51
C PRO A 202 -25.58 -33.21 22.52
N THR A 203 -26.38 -32.13 22.32
CA THR A 203 -27.08 -31.13 23.21
C THR A 203 -26.76 -30.97 24.74
N ALA A 204 -27.09 -29.89 25.50
CA ALA A 204 -28.07 -28.77 25.38
C ALA A 204 -27.73 -27.52 26.28
N GLY A 205 -28.61 -26.48 26.32
CA GLY A 205 -28.56 -25.30 27.26
C GLY A 205 -29.40 -25.47 28.56
N PRO A 206 -29.98 -24.43 29.24
CA PRO A 206 -30.18 -23.00 28.85
C PRO A 206 -30.09 -21.86 29.94
N ARG A 207 -30.05 -20.59 29.45
CA ARG A 207 -30.48 -19.23 29.95
C ARG A 207 -30.95 -18.91 31.41
N ARG A 208 -30.72 -17.66 31.88
CA ARG A 208 -31.77 -16.71 32.40
C ARG A 208 -31.34 -15.23 32.72
N ASP A 209 -31.98 -14.28 32.04
CA ASP A 209 -32.65 -12.98 32.39
C ASP A 209 -32.12 -11.90 33.41
N GLY A 210 -31.99 -10.64 32.93
CA GLY A 210 -32.33 -9.34 33.60
C GLY A 210 -31.30 -8.61 34.50
N PRO A 211 -31.45 -7.30 34.85
CA PRO A 211 -32.51 -6.31 34.50
C PRO A 211 -31.98 -4.94 33.91
N GLU A 212 -32.67 -3.82 34.16
CA GLU A 212 -32.73 -2.60 33.31
C GLU A 212 -31.94 -1.34 33.79
N GLY A 213 -31.49 -0.50 32.84
CA GLY A 213 -31.89 0.93 32.73
C GLY A 213 -31.19 2.06 33.50
N VAL A 214 -30.39 2.89 32.80
CA VAL A 214 -30.07 4.32 33.11
C VAL A 214 -29.72 5.07 31.79
N PRO A 215 -29.73 6.43 31.70
CA PRO A 215 -30.22 7.13 30.51
C PRO A 215 -29.17 7.56 29.48
N GLU A 216 -29.60 7.70 28.21
CA GLU A 216 -28.80 8.32 27.14
C GLU A 216 -28.85 9.85 27.18
N THR A 217 -27.68 10.50 27.20
CA THR A 217 -27.50 11.88 26.73
C THR A 217 -26.27 11.96 25.82
N ARG A 218 -26.51 11.96 24.49
CA ARG A 218 -25.45 12.11 23.48
C ARG A 218 -25.32 13.57 23.03
N PRO A 219 -24.13 14.19 23.12
CA PRO A 219 -23.76 15.29 22.24
C PRO A 219 -23.54 14.71 20.83
N ALA A 220 -24.27 15.20 19.83
CA ALA A 220 -24.08 14.78 18.45
C ALA A 220 -22.85 15.51 17.84
N MET A 221 -21.72 14.81 17.72
CA MET A 221 -20.50 15.33 17.10
C MET A 221 -20.27 14.68 15.73
N ASN A 222 -20.93 15.21 14.70
CA ASN A 222 -20.53 14.98 13.32
C ASN A 222 -19.25 15.79 13.05
N GLY A 223 -18.09 15.18 13.24
CA GLY A 223 -16.80 15.78 12.92
C GLY A 223 -16.28 15.31 11.56
N GLU A 224 -16.02 16.25 10.66
CA GLU A 224 -15.19 16.01 9.47
C GLU A 224 -13.75 15.64 9.90
N PRO A 225 -12.98 14.91 9.07
CA PRO A 225 -11.59 14.59 9.38
C PRO A 225 -10.78 15.88 9.60
N PRO A 226 -9.82 15.91 10.54
CA PRO A 226 -9.16 17.14 10.96
C PRO A 226 -8.30 17.73 9.83
N THR A 227 -8.74 18.87 9.29
CA THR A 227 -8.01 19.69 8.30
C THR A 227 -6.82 20.41 8.95
N THR A 228 -5.88 19.63 9.49
CA THR A 228 -4.63 20.14 10.07
C THR A 228 -3.69 20.58 8.96
N THR A 229 -3.11 21.78 9.08
CA THR A 229 -2.28 22.41 8.05
C THR A 229 -1.15 21.48 7.58
N LEU A 230 -1.23 21.08 6.32
CA LEU A 230 -0.24 20.27 5.64
C LEU A 230 1.08 21.04 5.48
N GLY A 231 2.19 20.31 5.52
CA GLY A 231 3.52 20.86 5.79
C GLY A 231 3.98 21.89 4.76
N VAL A 232 4.63 22.96 5.23
CA VAL A 232 5.21 23.99 4.34
C VAL A 232 6.21 23.35 3.38
N ILE A 233 6.11 23.69 2.10
CA ILE A 233 7.07 23.27 1.06
C ILE A 233 8.46 23.82 1.38
N ASP A 234 9.47 22.97 1.39
CA ASP A 234 10.86 23.37 1.53
C ASP A 234 11.37 23.99 0.21
N ARG A 235 11.22 25.31 0.11
CA ARG A 235 11.61 26.08 -1.08
C ARG A 235 13.12 26.09 -1.32
N GLU A 236 13.95 25.80 -0.32
CA GLU A 236 15.40 25.72 -0.48
C GLU A 236 15.77 24.36 -1.08
N LYS A 237 15.33 23.27 -0.44
CA LYS A 237 15.48 21.89 -0.96
C LYS A 237 14.93 21.72 -2.38
N VAL A 238 13.77 22.32 -2.69
CA VAL A 238 13.22 22.30 -4.05
C VAL A 238 14.08 23.12 -5.03
N ARG A 239 14.53 24.33 -4.65
CA ARG A 239 15.38 25.16 -5.51
C ARG A 239 16.70 24.46 -5.86
N ASP A 240 17.37 23.88 -4.87
CA ASP A 240 18.65 23.16 -5.06
C ASP A 240 18.52 22.02 -6.07
N LYS A 241 17.38 21.30 -6.04
CA LYS A 241 17.07 20.24 -7.01
C LYS A 241 16.79 20.79 -8.41
N LEU A 242 16.03 21.88 -8.53
CA LEU A 242 15.78 22.52 -9.84
C LEU A 242 17.08 23.09 -10.46
N ASP A 243 17.94 23.71 -9.65
CA ASP A 243 19.21 24.26 -10.11
C ASP A 243 20.30 23.19 -10.30
N PHE A 244 20.15 22.00 -9.70
CA PHE A 244 20.89 20.79 -10.09
C PHE A 244 20.47 20.30 -11.48
N ILE A 245 19.16 20.14 -11.74
CA ILE A 245 18.64 19.73 -13.06
C ILE A 245 19.11 20.71 -14.15
N ARG A 246 18.98 22.02 -13.93
CA ARG A 246 19.43 23.06 -14.88
C ARG A 246 20.91 22.95 -15.23
N ARG A 247 21.79 22.72 -14.24
CA ARG A 247 23.23 22.51 -14.49
C ARG A 247 23.47 21.28 -15.36
N ASN A 248 22.77 20.17 -15.10
CA ASN A 248 22.86 18.99 -15.95
C ASN A 248 22.38 19.26 -17.38
N LEU A 249 21.25 19.94 -17.56
CA LEU A 249 20.70 20.28 -18.88
C LEU A 249 21.66 21.10 -19.74
N VAL A 250 22.41 22.05 -19.15
CA VAL A 250 23.43 22.84 -19.88
C VAL A 250 24.51 21.93 -20.48
N HIS A 251 25.00 20.95 -19.72
CA HIS A 251 25.99 19.99 -20.21
C HIS A 251 25.40 18.99 -21.21
N LEU A 252 24.18 18.50 -20.97
CA LEU A 252 23.46 17.60 -21.87
C LEU A 252 23.21 18.26 -23.25
N ALA A 253 22.81 19.54 -23.27
CA ALA A 253 22.64 20.31 -24.50
C ALA A 253 23.98 20.55 -25.23
N ALA A 254 25.07 20.79 -24.49
CA ALA A 254 26.41 20.91 -25.08
C ALA A 254 26.90 19.58 -25.70
N LEU A 255 26.54 18.43 -25.13
CA LEU A 255 26.80 17.12 -25.71
C LEU A 255 25.90 16.83 -26.92
N ALA A 256 24.62 17.23 -26.88
CA ALA A 256 23.71 17.13 -28.03
C ALA A 256 24.27 17.86 -29.27
N GLY A 257 24.83 19.05 -29.06
CA GLY A 257 25.49 19.86 -30.09
C GLY A 257 26.75 19.24 -30.73
N ARG A 258 27.34 18.18 -30.14
CA ARG A 258 28.45 17.43 -30.75
C ARG A 258 27.99 16.43 -31.82
N GLY A 259 26.68 16.18 -31.97
CA GLY A 259 26.10 15.27 -32.97
C GLY A 259 26.14 13.78 -32.58
N PRO A 260 25.56 12.88 -33.41
CA PRO A 260 25.28 11.49 -33.02
C PRO A 260 26.50 10.62 -32.73
N GLY A 261 27.63 10.85 -33.41
CA GLY A 261 28.88 10.11 -33.14
C GLY A 261 29.45 10.38 -31.74
N ALA A 262 29.13 11.53 -31.14
CA ALA A 262 29.76 12.01 -29.91
C ALA A 262 29.44 11.22 -28.63
N LEU A 263 28.48 10.29 -28.67
CA LEU A 263 28.27 9.30 -27.62
C LEU A 263 28.88 7.95 -28.01
N ARG A 264 28.63 7.50 -29.25
CA ARG A 264 29.14 6.22 -29.79
C ARG A 264 30.67 6.11 -29.71
N ASP A 265 31.38 7.19 -30.01
CA ASP A 265 32.84 7.22 -30.13
C ASP A 265 33.55 7.61 -28.81
N ASP A 266 32.80 8.04 -27.79
CA ASP A 266 33.29 8.59 -26.52
C ASP A 266 32.52 7.96 -25.35
N LYS A 267 33.00 6.81 -24.86
CA LYS A 267 32.36 6.06 -23.78
C LYS A 267 32.29 6.80 -22.44
N ILE A 268 33.09 7.86 -22.25
CA ILE A 268 33.00 8.72 -21.06
C ILE A 268 31.81 9.68 -21.24
N ALA A 269 31.64 10.28 -22.42
CA ALA A 269 30.46 11.10 -22.73
C ALA A 269 29.15 10.29 -22.71
N GLU A 270 29.16 9.04 -23.21
CA GLU A 270 28.02 8.12 -23.12
C GLU A 270 27.58 7.87 -21.67
N ALA A 271 28.50 7.39 -20.83
CA ALA A 271 28.22 7.09 -19.43
C ALA A 271 27.82 8.35 -18.63
N ALA A 272 28.49 9.48 -18.87
CA ALA A 272 28.13 10.77 -18.28
C ALA A 272 26.72 11.20 -18.71
N THR A 273 26.35 11.07 -19.98
CA THR A 273 25.02 11.44 -20.48
C THR A 273 23.92 10.60 -19.83
N VAL A 274 24.09 9.28 -19.77
CA VAL A 274 23.12 8.38 -19.11
C VAL A 274 22.97 8.75 -17.64
N HIS A 275 24.08 8.95 -16.92
CA HIS A 275 24.06 9.31 -15.50
C HIS A 275 23.46 10.69 -15.23
N MET A 276 23.69 11.67 -16.11
CA MET A 276 23.13 13.03 -15.99
C MET A 276 21.64 13.08 -16.32
N LEU A 277 21.16 12.26 -17.27
CA LEU A 277 19.71 12.06 -17.47
C LEU A 277 19.09 11.37 -16.25
N GLN A 278 19.66 10.24 -15.81
CA GLN A 278 19.24 9.48 -14.63
C GLN A 278 19.11 10.38 -13.39
N THR A 279 20.16 11.12 -13.03
CA THR A 279 20.18 11.97 -11.83
C THR A 279 19.30 13.22 -11.96
N SER A 280 19.04 13.72 -13.17
CA SER A 280 18.08 14.80 -13.38
C SER A 280 16.64 14.32 -13.16
N ILE A 281 16.31 13.12 -13.65
CA ILE A 281 14.99 12.50 -13.43
C ILE A 281 14.83 12.12 -11.94
N GLU A 282 15.91 11.67 -11.29
CA GLU A 282 15.96 11.46 -9.84
C GLU A 282 15.64 12.73 -9.04
N ALA A 283 16.20 13.88 -9.46
CA ALA A 283 15.89 15.16 -8.83
C ALA A 283 14.43 15.61 -9.07
N MET A 284 13.81 15.23 -10.20
CA MET A 284 12.37 15.41 -10.41
C MET A 284 11.54 14.53 -9.48
N ILE A 285 11.93 13.26 -9.30
CA ILE A 285 11.28 12.30 -8.39
C ILE A 285 11.39 12.78 -6.93
N ASP A 286 12.55 13.31 -6.52
CA ASP A 286 12.74 13.92 -5.20
C ASP A 286 11.80 15.11 -4.97
N VAL A 287 11.73 16.05 -5.91
CA VAL A 287 10.81 17.19 -5.83
C VAL A 287 9.35 16.71 -5.82
N ALA A 288 9.01 15.70 -6.62
CA ALA A 288 7.65 15.17 -6.68
C ALA A 288 7.22 14.50 -5.36
N ASN A 289 8.05 13.60 -4.82
CA ASN A 289 7.81 12.96 -3.52
C ASN A 289 7.75 13.99 -2.38
N HIS A 290 8.60 15.04 -2.42
CA HIS A 290 8.58 16.12 -1.45
C HIS A 290 7.25 16.88 -1.48
N VAL A 291 6.81 17.33 -2.66
CA VAL A 291 5.55 18.06 -2.82
C VAL A 291 4.34 17.17 -2.45
N VAL A 292 4.31 15.90 -2.89
CA VAL A 292 3.25 14.94 -2.54
C VAL A 292 3.19 14.68 -1.03
N GLY A 293 4.34 14.50 -0.38
CA GLY A 293 4.43 14.24 1.06
C GLY A 293 4.02 15.46 1.89
N ARG A 294 4.51 16.66 1.54
CA ARG A 294 4.21 17.92 2.24
C ARG A 294 2.78 18.39 2.02
N LEU A 295 2.24 18.29 0.80
CA LEU A 295 0.82 18.57 0.49
C LEU A 295 -0.12 17.39 0.79
N GLY A 296 0.37 16.28 1.35
CA GLY A 296 -0.44 15.16 1.83
C GLY A 296 -1.29 14.46 0.76
N LEU A 297 -0.95 14.59 -0.52
CA LEU A 297 -1.78 14.16 -1.66
C LEU A 297 -2.01 12.63 -1.69
N GLY A 298 -1.13 11.88 -1.04
CA GLY A 298 -1.23 10.43 -0.91
C GLY A 298 0.10 9.83 -0.51
N VAL A 299 0.24 8.53 -0.80
CA VAL A 299 1.50 7.79 -0.71
C VAL A 299 1.61 7.01 -2.02
N PRO A 300 2.46 7.45 -2.97
CA PRO A 300 2.51 6.89 -4.32
C PRO A 300 3.12 5.47 -4.28
N LYS A 301 2.46 4.49 -4.90
CA LYS A 301 2.89 3.08 -4.83
C LYS A 301 4.12 2.76 -5.70
N ALA A 302 4.44 3.66 -6.63
CA ALA A 302 5.66 3.67 -7.44
C ALA A 302 6.01 5.12 -7.81
N TYR A 303 7.25 5.39 -8.25
CA TYR A 303 7.68 6.74 -8.65
C TYR A 303 6.80 7.42 -9.71
N ARG A 304 6.12 6.65 -10.58
CA ARG A 304 5.17 7.20 -11.56
C ARG A 304 3.95 7.82 -10.89
N GLU A 305 3.44 7.18 -9.84
CA GLU A 305 2.27 7.63 -9.09
C GLU A 305 2.52 8.96 -8.36
N ALA A 306 3.79 9.31 -8.07
CA ALA A 306 4.13 10.63 -7.54
C ALA A 306 3.78 11.75 -8.54
N PHE A 307 3.99 11.53 -9.83
CA PHE A 307 3.58 12.47 -10.89
C PHE A 307 2.06 12.41 -11.14
N ASP A 308 1.43 11.24 -11.01
CA ASP A 308 -0.02 11.10 -11.13
C ASP A 308 -0.77 11.93 -10.07
N LEU A 309 -0.36 11.83 -8.80
CA LEU A 309 -0.91 12.64 -7.70
C LEU A 309 -0.72 14.15 -7.91
N LEU A 310 0.40 14.58 -8.48
CA LEU A 310 0.63 15.99 -8.84
C LEU A 310 -0.22 16.48 -10.00
N VAL A 311 -0.52 15.61 -10.98
CA VAL A 311 -1.46 15.92 -12.06
C VAL A 311 -2.89 15.99 -11.54
N GLU A 312 -3.29 15.07 -10.66
CA GLU A 312 -4.61 15.08 -10.00
C GLU A 312 -4.81 16.30 -9.08
N ALA A 313 -3.75 16.78 -8.43
CA ALA A 313 -3.74 18.04 -7.69
C ALA A 313 -3.64 19.30 -8.59
N GLY A 314 -3.58 19.16 -9.91
CA GLY A 314 -3.49 20.27 -10.87
C GLY A 314 -2.13 21.00 -10.88
N ILE A 315 -1.11 20.47 -10.22
CA ILE A 315 0.24 21.05 -10.11
C ILE A 315 1.05 20.80 -11.39
N LEU A 316 0.82 19.66 -12.06
CA LEU A 316 1.42 19.32 -13.35
C LEU A 316 0.35 19.22 -14.46
N PRO A 317 0.61 19.69 -15.69
CA PRO A 317 -0.34 19.57 -16.80
C PRO A 317 -0.65 18.10 -17.14
N ALA A 318 -1.94 17.76 -17.24
CA ALA A 318 -2.38 16.38 -17.47
C ALA A 318 -1.92 15.81 -18.82
N GLU A 319 -1.80 16.67 -19.83
CA GLU A 319 -1.22 16.38 -21.15
C GLU A 319 0.22 15.84 -21.10
N HIS A 320 0.98 16.12 -20.04
CA HIS A 320 2.36 15.65 -19.88
C HIS A 320 2.51 14.42 -18.99
N ARG A 321 1.43 13.88 -18.39
CA ARG A 321 1.45 12.69 -17.51
C ARG A 321 2.22 11.52 -18.15
N ALA A 322 1.89 11.20 -19.40
CA ALA A 322 2.55 10.11 -20.14
C ALA A 322 4.05 10.36 -20.39
N THR A 323 4.49 11.62 -20.45
CA THR A 323 5.90 11.99 -20.60
C THR A 323 6.67 11.74 -19.30
N PHE A 324 6.17 12.22 -18.16
CA PHE A 324 6.81 11.96 -16.87
C PHE A 324 6.90 10.45 -16.56
N HIS A 325 5.86 9.67 -16.92
CA HIS A 325 5.91 8.21 -16.84
C HIS A 325 7.06 7.61 -17.67
N ARG A 326 7.28 8.05 -18.91
CA ARG A 326 8.41 7.59 -19.76
C ARG A 326 9.77 7.99 -19.18
N MET A 327 9.90 9.17 -18.58
CA MET A 327 11.13 9.58 -17.90
C MET A 327 11.45 8.66 -16.72
N VAL A 328 10.45 8.34 -15.87
CA VAL A 328 10.62 7.35 -14.78
C VAL A 328 10.96 5.96 -15.31
N CYS A 329 10.36 5.52 -16.43
CA CYS A 329 10.77 4.27 -17.11
C CYS A 329 12.25 4.28 -17.50
N PHE A 330 12.73 5.38 -18.09
CA PHE A 330 14.14 5.53 -18.49
C PHE A 330 15.06 5.48 -17.27
N ARG A 331 14.77 6.22 -16.20
CA ARG A 331 15.54 6.21 -14.94
C ARG A 331 15.66 4.80 -14.37
N ASN A 332 14.56 4.06 -14.27
CA ASN A 332 14.60 2.70 -13.73
C ASN A 332 15.37 1.74 -14.65
N ARG A 333 15.21 1.83 -15.97
CA ARG A 333 16.01 1.01 -16.90
C ARG A 333 17.51 1.36 -16.83
N ALA A 334 17.86 2.64 -16.66
CA ALA A 334 19.25 3.09 -16.52
C ALA A 334 19.92 2.65 -15.20
N VAL A 335 19.15 2.23 -14.20
CA VAL A 335 19.66 1.65 -12.94
C VAL A 335 19.75 0.12 -13.03
N HIS A 336 18.63 -0.55 -13.33
CA HIS A 336 18.53 -2.02 -13.19
C HIS A 336 18.82 -2.81 -14.48
N LEU A 337 18.89 -2.15 -15.64
CA LEU A 337 19.07 -2.75 -16.98
C LEU A 337 20.03 -1.90 -17.84
N TYR A 338 21.12 -1.43 -17.21
CA TYR A 338 22.07 -0.46 -17.79
C TYR A 338 22.78 -0.98 -19.06
N ASP A 339 22.89 -2.29 -19.20
CA ASP A 339 23.44 -3.01 -20.36
C ASP A 339 22.52 -2.99 -21.60
N THR A 340 21.24 -2.64 -21.42
CA THR A 340 20.23 -2.61 -22.50
C THR A 340 20.09 -1.25 -23.20
N ILE A 341 20.76 -0.20 -22.71
CA ILE A 341 20.63 1.17 -23.24
C ILE A 341 21.65 1.40 -24.37
N SER A 342 21.17 1.88 -25.52
CA SER A 342 22.03 2.16 -26.69
C SER A 342 22.43 3.64 -26.79
N PRO A 343 23.62 3.96 -27.33
CA PRO A 343 24.06 5.35 -27.58
C PRO A 343 23.07 6.10 -28.48
N GLU A 344 22.47 5.40 -29.45
CA GLU A 344 21.50 5.96 -30.40
C GLU A 344 20.18 6.36 -29.72
N GLU A 345 19.68 5.57 -28.75
CA GLU A 345 18.50 5.94 -27.96
C GLU A 345 18.79 7.16 -27.08
N VAL A 346 19.95 7.19 -26.42
CA VAL A 346 20.38 8.32 -25.58
C VAL A 346 20.55 9.60 -26.41
N HIS A 347 21.09 9.51 -27.62
CA HIS A 347 21.16 10.66 -28.53
C HIS A 347 19.77 11.14 -28.98
N GLY A 348 18.81 10.23 -29.21
CA GLY A 348 17.41 10.60 -29.48
C GLY A 348 16.76 11.38 -28.32
N ILE A 349 17.06 11.00 -27.08
CA ILE A 349 16.62 11.76 -25.89
C ILE A 349 17.26 13.14 -25.83
N LEU A 350 18.58 13.24 -26.09
CA LEU A 350 19.28 14.52 -26.17
C LEU A 350 18.70 15.46 -27.26
N ALA A 351 18.36 14.92 -28.43
CA ALA A 351 17.93 15.70 -29.58
C ALA A 351 16.47 16.19 -29.49
N HIS A 352 15.61 15.49 -28.73
CA HIS A 352 14.15 15.70 -28.79
C HIS A 352 13.44 15.85 -27.44
N HIS A 353 14.06 15.45 -26.33
CA HIS A 353 13.37 15.31 -25.03
C HIS A 353 13.97 16.12 -23.87
N LEU A 354 15.04 16.91 -24.08
CA LEU A 354 15.56 17.79 -23.02
C LEU A 354 14.54 18.84 -22.56
N GLY A 355 13.65 19.30 -23.45
CA GLY A 355 12.57 20.23 -23.09
C GLY A 355 11.50 19.63 -22.16
N ASP A 356 11.41 18.31 -22.02
CA ASP A 356 10.46 17.66 -21.10
C ASP A 356 10.80 17.97 -19.63
N PHE A 357 12.06 18.29 -19.33
CA PHE A 357 12.50 18.77 -18.01
C PHE A 357 12.05 20.22 -17.76
N ASP A 358 12.10 21.10 -18.76
CA ASP A 358 11.68 22.50 -18.63
C ASP A 358 10.18 22.64 -18.38
N LEU A 359 9.37 21.72 -18.90
CA LEU A 359 7.94 21.62 -18.58
C LEU A 359 7.69 21.36 -17.09
N PHE A 360 8.46 20.46 -16.48
CA PHE A 360 8.40 20.19 -15.04
C PHE A 360 8.91 21.37 -14.22
N ILE A 361 10.10 21.90 -14.55
CA ILE A 361 10.70 23.06 -13.86
C ILE A 361 9.74 24.25 -13.92
N GLY A 362 9.18 24.56 -15.08
CA GLY A 362 8.25 25.69 -15.28
C GLY A 362 6.95 25.54 -14.49
N ALA A 363 6.41 24.33 -14.34
CA ALA A 363 5.24 24.07 -13.52
C ALA A 363 5.55 24.21 -12.01
N VAL A 364 6.62 23.58 -11.52
CA VAL A 364 7.05 23.65 -10.11
C VAL A 364 7.41 25.09 -9.70
N VAL A 365 8.11 25.84 -10.56
CA VAL A 365 8.42 27.25 -10.30
C VAL A 365 7.14 28.07 -10.17
N ARG A 366 6.24 27.99 -11.15
CA ARG A 366 4.97 28.75 -11.18
C ARG A 366 4.08 28.50 -9.95
N GLN A 367 4.13 27.31 -9.36
CA GLN A 367 3.27 26.93 -8.25
C GLN A 367 3.85 27.32 -6.87
N PHE A 368 5.17 27.45 -6.73
CA PHE A 368 5.83 27.52 -5.41
C PHE A 368 6.78 28.70 -5.19
N PHE A 369 7.07 29.52 -6.22
CA PHE A 369 8.00 30.65 -6.15
C PHE A 369 7.42 31.95 -6.72
#